data_AF-A0A8G1J654-F1
#
_entry.id   AF-A0A8G1J654-F1
#
_cell.length_a   1.000
_cell.length_b   1.000
_cell.length_c   1.000
_cell.angle_alpha   90.00
_cell.angle_beta   90.00
_cell.angle_gamma   90.00
#
_symmetry.space_group_name_H-M   'P 1'
#
loop_
_entity.id
_entity.type
_entity.pdbx_description
1 polymer ?
#
loop_
_entity_poly.entity_id
_entity_poly.type
_entity_poly.pdbx_seq_one_letter_code
_entity_poly.pdbx_strand_id
1 'polypeptide(L)'
;MSEYDSTVEEDFTTDEYGTEPTDDFTAEDSTSYTDDTYTEDAYADDTSSDDVYTTVADTDIDGDGVNESVSYDTDGDGYNETIESDTDGDGWVDTVATDTDADGYSETLLLDTDGDTYLDTYATDTDNDGWVDTTEADTDGDGFLDTYAADTDGDGTFETVQAI
;
A
#
# COMPACT_ATOMS: atom_id res chain seq x y z
N MET A 1 37.00 -31.85 -52.53
CA MET A 1 37.73 -31.07 -51.52
C MET A 1 36.91 -31.17 -50.24
N SER A 2 37.24 -32.03 -49.26
CA SER A 2 38.51 -32.05 -48.47
C SER A 2 38.69 -30.67 -47.82
N GLU A 3 38.75 -30.48 -46.51
CA GLU A 3 39.43 -31.23 -45.40
C GLU A 3 38.67 -30.87 -44.09
N TYR A 4 38.13 -31.77 -43.25
CA TYR A 4 38.74 -32.67 -42.25
C TYR A 4 40.15 -32.32 -41.75
N ASP A 5 40.23 -31.77 -40.53
CA ASP A 5 41.27 -32.01 -39.50
C ASP A 5 40.88 -31.21 -38.23
N SER A 6 41.07 -31.61 -36.96
CA SER A 6 41.68 -32.76 -36.31
C SER A 6 41.32 -32.72 -34.80
N THR A 7 41.04 -33.89 -34.20
CA THR A 7 41.50 -34.39 -32.86
C THR A 7 41.12 -33.62 -31.58
N VAL A 8 40.83 -34.16 -30.39
CA VAL A 8 41.03 -35.45 -29.67
C VAL A 8 40.19 -35.30 -28.36
N GLU A 9 39.28 -36.22 -28.04
CA GLU A 9 39.31 -37.19 -26.90
C GLU A 9 39.84 -36.70 -25.52
N GLU A 10 39.24 -37.26 -24.46
CA GLU A 10 39.69 -37.38 -23.05
C GLU A 10 39.20 -36.36 -21.98
N ASP A 11 38.12 -36.75 -21.30
CA ASP A 11 37.94 -36.93 -19.84
C ASP A 11 38.69 -36.01 -18.84
N PHE A 12 37.97 -35.17 -18.07
CA PHE A 12 38.46 -34.57 -16.82
C PHE A 12 37.32 -34.27 -15.81
N THR A 13 37.21 -35.17 -14.84
CA THR A 13 37.05 -34.97 -13.39
C THR A 13 36.56 -33.59 -12.91
N THR A 14 35.39 -33.55 -12.26
CA THR A 14 35.05 -32.48 -11.31
C THR A 14 35.60 -32.87 -9.94
N ASP A 15 36.75 -32.31 -9.60
CA ASP A 15 37.35 -32.30 -8.25
C ASP A 15 36.33 -31.72 -7.24
N GLU A 16 36.02 -32.46 -6.19
CA GLU A 16 36.64 -32.33 -4.86
C GLU A 16 36.46 -30.94 -4.25
N TYR A 17 35.31 -30.73 -3.56
CA TYR A 17 35.28 -29.86 -2.39
C TYR A 17 35.17 -30.75 -1.16
N GLY A 18 36.35 -31.08 -0.64
CA GLY A 18 36.51 -31.80 0.61
C GLY A 18 36.18 -30.95 1.83
N THR A 19 35.61 -31.66 2.80
CA THR A 19 35.87 -31.59 4.26
C THR A 19 35.35 -30.39 5.06
N GLU A 20 34.26 -30.67 5.78
CA GLU A 20 33.87 -30.13 7.09
C GLU A 20 35.06 -29.98 8.07
N PRO A 21 34.90 -29.13 9.10
CA PRO A 21 34.90 -29.73 10.43
C PRO A 21 33.76 -29.25 11.33
N THR A 22 32.94 -30.21 11.71
CA THR A 22 32.43 -30.51 13.07
C THR A 22 32.59 -29.44 14.15
N ASP A 23 31.47 -28.92 14.65
CA ASP A 23 31.30 -28.71 16.08
C ASP A 23 30.14 -29.55 16.61
N ASP A 24 30.52 -30.43 17.52
CA ASP A 24 29.76 -31.47 18.22
C ASP A 24 29.05 -30.87 19.44
N PHE A 25 27.73 -30.99 19.51
CA PHE A 25 27.03 -31.22 20.78
C PHE A 25 25.79 -32.12 20.56
N THR A 26 25.97 -33.39 20.92
CA THR A 26 25.00 -34.34 21.51
C THR A 26 23.96 -33.63 22.42
N ALA A 27 22.74 -34.09 22.68
CA ALA A 27 21.89 -35.19 22.27
C ALA A 27 20.52 -34.95 22.98
N GLU A 28 19.59 -35.89 22.76
CA GLU A 28 18.41 -36.19 23.59
C GLU A 28 17.12 -35.36 23.35
N ASP A 29 16.16 -36.04 22.70
CA ASP A 29 14.82 -36.33 23.22
C ASP A 29 14.12 -35.26 24.08
N SER A 30 13.04 -34.66 23.55
CA SER A 30 11.68 -34.93 24.03
C SER A 30 10.68 -33.87 23.56
N THR A 31 9.48 -34.37 23.29
CA THR A 31 8.25 -33.67 22.91
C THR A 31 7.90 -32.47 23.78
N SER A 32 7.39 -31.39 23.17
CA SER A 32 6.32 -30.59 23.78
C SER A 32 5.62 -29.73 22.73
N TYR A 33 4.40 -30.12 22.37
CA TYR A 33 3.39 -29.19 21.88
C TYR A 33 2.95 -28.32 23.07
N THR A 34 3.21 -27.03 22.97
CA THR A 34 2.54 -25.93 23.69
C THR A 34 2.44 -24.84 22.62
N ASP A 35 1.32 -24.67 21.92
CA ASP A 35 0.08 -24.04 22.41
C ASP A 35 0.35 -22.79 23.26
N ASP A 36 -0.02 -21.66 22.66
CA ASP A 36 -0.10 -20.30 23.20
C ASP A 36 1.18 -19.65 23.73
N THR A 37 1.67 -18.65 22.98
CA THR A 37 1.55 -17.23 23.38
C THR A 37 1.92 -16.33 22.20
N TYR A 38 0.99 -15.47 21.81
CA TYR A 38 1.26 -14.17 21.19
C TYR A 38 2.42 -13.48 21.93
N THR A 39 3.51 -13.24 21.23
CA THR A 39 4.39 -12.10 21.48
C THR A 39 4.82 -11.57 20.12
N GLU A 40 4.22 -10.44 19.73
CA GLU A 40 4.89 -9.45 18.89
C GLU A 40 6.28 -9.21 19.47
N ASP A 41 7.31 -9.78 18.86
CA ASP A 41 8.63 -9.22 18.94
C ASP A 41 8.95 -8.70 17.56
N ALA A 42 8.75 -7.39 17.43
CA ALA A 42 9.12 -6.58 16.29
C ALA A 42 10.55 -6.91 15.86
N TYR A 43 10.70 -7.49 14.67
CA TYR A 43 11.94 -7.40 13.95
C TYR A 43 12.08 -5.95 13.50
N ALA A 44 12.70 -5.14 14.36
CA ALA A 44 13.35 -3.91 13.92
C ALA A 44 14.50 -4.33 12.99
N ASP A 45 14.17 -4.52 11.71
CA ASP A 45 15.13 -4.69 10.64
C ASP A 45 15.80 -3.33 10.41
N ASP A 46 17.00 -3.21 10.98
CA ASP A 46 17.94 -2.12 10.76
C ASP A 46 18.46 -2.19 9.33
N THR A 47 17.66 -1.69 8.38
CA THR A 47 18.15 -1.29 7.07
C THR A 47 17.89 0.19 6.87
N SER A 48 18.86 1.00 7.25
CA SER A 48 19.28 2.18 6.48
C SER A 48 18.12 2.99 5.87
N SER A 49 17.41 3.71 6.74
CA SER A 49 16.62 4.91 6.45
C SER A 49 17.19 5.71 5.29
N ASP A 50 16.55 5.65 4.11
CA ASP A 50 16.70 6.66 3.06
C ASP A 50 15.61 6.58 1.95
N ASP A 51 14.50 5.87 2.17
CA ASP A 51 13.21 5.93 1.42
C ASP A 51 12.39 4.69 1.82
N VAL A 52 11.81 4.67 3.02
CA VAL A 52 10.94 3.55 3.41
C VAL A 52 9.51 4.02 3.29
N TYR A 53 8.88 3.70 2.15
CA TYR A 53 7.44 3.66 2.06
C TYR A 53 6.94 2.68 3.13
N THR A 54 6.29 3.17 4.18
CA THR A 54 5.69 2.29 5.20
C THR A 54 4.20 2.15 4.94
N THR A 55 3.70 0.91 4.97
CA THR A 55 2.27 0.63 4.87
C THR A 55 1.78 0.10 6.20
N VAL A 56 0.70 0.68 6.70
CA VAL A 56 0.06 0.27 7.96
C VAL A 56 -1.38 -0.11 7.63
N ALA A 57 -1.72 -1.37 7.84
CA ALA A 57 -3.12 -1.79 7.80
C ALA A 57 -3.75 -1.46 9.16
N ASP A 58 -4.77 -0.60 9.16
CA ASP A 58 -5.13 0.19 10.33
C ASP A 58 -6.38 -0.35 11.05
N THR A 59 -7.39 -0.85 10.31
CA THR A 59 -8.69 -1.21 10.91
C THR A 59 -9.36 -2.42 10.27
N ASP A 60 -9.78 -3.36 11.10
CA ASP A 60 -10.77 -4.43 10.83
C ASP A 60 -12.05 -4.07 11.61
N ILE A 61 -12.99 -3.41 10.93
CA ILE A 61 -14.25 -2.85 11.43
C ILE A 61 -15.26 -3.96 11.72
N ASP A 62 -15.29 -5.01 10.90
CA ASP A 62 -16.33 -6.05 10.96
C ASP A 62 -15.89 -7.33 11.71
N GLY A 63 -14.60 -7.47 11.96
CA GLY A 63 -13.97 -8.52 12.74
C GLY A 63 -13.78 -9.83 11.97
N ASP A 64 -13.78 -9.81 10.64
CA ASP A 64 -13.62 -11.00 9.80
C ASP A 64 -12.16 -11.39 9.54
N GLY A 65 -11.22 -10.52 9.93
CA GLY A 65 -9.77 -10.70 9.79
C GLY A 65 -9.20 -10.15 8.47
N VAL A 66 -10.00 -9.48 7.66
CA VAL A 66 -9.58 -8.56 6.59
C VAL A 66 -9.54 -7.15 7.19
N ASN A 67 -8.63 -6.31 6.70
CA ASN A 67 -8.60 -4.91 7.10
C ASN A 67 -9.31 -4.09 6.03
N GLU A 68 -10.25 -3.26 6.46
CA GLU A 68 -11.01 -2.33 5.64
C GLU A 68 -10.24 -1.03 5.39
N SER A 69 -9.14 -0.76 6.08
CA SER A 69 -8.36 0.47 5.85
C SER A 69 -6.85 0.25 5.83
N VAL A 70 -6.18 0.93 4.90
CA VAL A 70 -4.72 0.93 4.75
C VAL A 70 -4.21 2.37 4.64
N SER A 71 -3.14 2.66 5.36
CA SER A 71 -2.47 3.95 5.36
C SER A 71 -1.04 3.84 4.83
N TYR A 72 -0.56 4.87 4.16
CA TYR A 72 0.76 4.94 3.52
C TYR A 72 1.51 6.17 4.02
N ASP A 73 2.77 5.96 4.42
CA ASP A 73 3.80 6.99 4.63
C ASP A 73 4.73 6.94 3.41
N THR A 74 4.64 7.96 2.58
CA THR A 74 5.17 8.07 1.22
C THR A 74 6.57 8.67 1.25
N ASP A 75 6.81 9.62 2.16
CA ASP A 75 8.10 10.29 2.30
C ASP A 75 8.97 9.73 3.44
N GLY A 76 8.43 8.82 4.25
CA GLY A 76 9.13 8.08 5.30
C GLY A 76 9.42 8.92 6.54
N ASP A 77 8.70 10.03 6.75
CA ASP A 77 8.89 10.91 7.91
C ASP A 77 8.18 10.43 9.19
N GLY A 78 7.37 9.37 9.06
CA GLY A 78 6.61 8.74 10.14
C GLY A 78 5.17 9.25 10.26
N TYR A 79 4.69 10.10 9.35
CA TYR A 79 3.29 10.46 9.21
C TYR A 79 2.71 9.82 7.93
N ASN A 80 1.54 9.21 8.04
CA ASN A 80 0.86 8.67 6.86
C ASN A 80 0.17 9.82 6.11
N GLU A 81 0.48 9.98 4.83
CA GLU A 81 -0.13 10.99 3.97
C GLU A 81 -1.28 10.44 3.16
N THR A 82 -1.43 9.13 2.99
CA THR A 82 -2.55 8.56 2.22
C THR A 82 -3.27 7.49 3.01
N ILE A 83 -4.61 7.52 2.97
CA ILE A 83 -5.48 6.52 3.59
C ILE A 83 -6.47 6.02 2.53
N GLU A 84 -6.56 4.71 2.40
CA GLU A 84 -7.51 4.00 1.56
C GLU A 84 -8.46 3.19 2.45
N SER A 85 -9.75 3.17 2.14
CA SER A 85 -10.75 2.39 2.87
C SER A 85 -11.72 1.66 1.94
N ASP A 86 -11.95 0.38 2.20
CA ASP A 86 -12.97 -0.51 1.63
C ASP A 86 -14.04 -0.73 2.72
N THR A 87 -15.14 0.02 2.67
CA THR A 87 -16.17 0.06 3.72
C THR A 87 -17.16 -1.09 3.60
N ASP A 88 -17.35 -1.64 2.41
CA ASP A 88 -18.32 -2.71 2.15
C ASP A 88 -17.71 -4.13 2.08
N GLY A 89 -16.38 -4.21 2.09
CA GLY A 89 -15.60 -5.44 2.17
C GLY A 89 -15.61 -6.24 0.87
N ASP A 90 -15.89 -5.61 -0.27
CA ASP A 90 -15.95 -6.27 -1.56
C ASP A 90 -14.57 -6.46 -2.24
N GLY A 91 -13.54 -5.85 -1.66
CA GLY A 91 -12.15 -5.88 -2.12
C GLY A 91 -11.76 -4.70 -3.01
N TRP A 92 -12.64 -3.73 -3.22
CA TRP A 92 -12.37 -2.45 -3.89
C TRP A 92 -12.35 -1.30 -2.88
N VAL A 93 -11.56 -0.28 -3.18
CA VAL A 93 -11.42 0.88 -2.30
C VAL A 93 -12.57 1.85 -2.56
N ASP A 94 -13.38 2.09 -1.54
CA ASP A 94 -14.47 3.07 -1.56
C ASP A 94 -13.96 4.50 -1.37
N THR A 95 -12.97 4.70 -0.50
CA THR A 95 -12.51 6.04 -0.12
C THR A 95 -11.00 6.14 -0.18
N VAL A 96 -10.48 7.20 -0.81
CA VAL A 96 -9.07 7.57 -0.74
C VAL A 96 -8.95 9.01 -0.26
N ALA A 97 -8.17 9.24 0.78
CA ALA A 97 -7.85 10.57 1.27
C ALA A 97 -6.33 10.75 1.29
N THR A 98 -5.85 11.90 0.82
CA THR A 98 -4.42 12.26 0.83
C THR A 98 -4.22 13.59 1.55
N ASP A 99 -3.33 13.61 2.55
CA ASP A 99 -2.85 14.71 3.40
C ASP A 99 -1.31 14.81 3.28
N THR A 100 -0.84 15.48 2.24
CA THR A 100 0.58 15.50 1.81
C THR A 100 1.46 16.33 2.75
N ASP A 101 0.91 17.31 3.44
CA ASP A 101 1.66 18.13 4.40
C ASP A 101 1.50 17.70 5.86
N ALA A 102 0.71 16.64 6.10
CA ALA A 102 0.45 16.00 7.38
C ALA A 102 -0.08 17.00 8.44
N ASP A 103 -0.87 17.99 8.00
CA ASP A 103 -1.46 18.98 8.89
C ASP A 103 -2.79 18.54 9.52
N GLY A 104 -3.33 17.40 9.07
CA GLY A 104 -4.58 16.80 9.50
C GLY A 104 -5.78 17.11 8.61
N TYR A 105 -5.59 17.83 7.51
CA TYR A 105 -6.59 18.08 6.48
C TYR A 105 -6.13 17.50 5.14
N SER A 106 -6.96 16.63 4.56
CA SER A 106 -6.65 16.02 3.28
C SER A 106 -6.82 17.00 2.12
N GLU A 107 -5.78 17.20 1.31
CA GLU A 107 -5.84 17.99 0.08
C GLU A 107 -6.57 17.28 -1.04
N THR A 108 -6.77 15.97 -0.96
CA THR A 108 -7.49 15.21 -1.97
C THR A 108 -8.38 14.15 -1.34
N LEU A 109 -9.61 14.05 -1.83
CA LEU A 109 -10.58 13.04 -1.43
C LEU A 109 -11.25 12.42 -2.67
N LEU A 110 -11.23 11.10 -2.76
CA LEU A 110 -11.92 10.30 -3.76
C LEU A 110 -12.93 9.41 -3.03
N LEU A 111 -14.13 9.28 -3.59
CA LEU A 111 -15.19 8.48 -3.02
C LEU A 111 -15.98 7.74 -4.10
N ASP A 112 -16.17 6.45 -3.90
CA ASP A 112 -17.15 5.55 -4.52
C ASP A 112 -18.14 5.17 -3.40
N THR A 113 -19.41 5.54 -3.55
CA THR A 113 -20.46 5.30 -2.54
C THR A 113 -21.43 4.20 -2.93
N ASP A 114 -21.43 3.78 -4.19
CA ASP A 114 -22.37 2.78 -4.70
C ASP A 114 -21.71 1.43 -5.06
N GLY A 115 -20.38 1.35 -4.93
CA GLY A 115 -19.58 0.14 -5.05
C GLY A 115 -19.49 -0.36 -6.50
N ASP A 116 -19.62 0.55 -7.47
CA ASP A 116 -19.59 0.22 -8.88
C ASP A 116 -18.19 0.34 -9.50
N THR A 117 -17.18 0.69 -8.69
CA THR A 117 -15.77 0.92 -9.03
C THR A 117 -15.49 2.22 -9.79
N TYR A 118 -16.50 3.07 -9.97
CA TYR A 118 -16.37 4.42 -10.50
C TYR A 118 -16.49 5.45 -9.38
N LEU A 119 -15.83 6.60 -9.58
CA LEU A 119 -15.84 7.66 -8.57
C LEU A 119 -17.14 8.45 -8.66
N ASP A 120 -17.86 8.46 -7.54
CA ASP A 120 -19.01 9.34 -7.32
C ASP A 120 -18.58 10.76 -7.01
N THR A 121 -17.44 10.93 -6.32
CA THR A 121 -16.95 12.25 -5.89
C THR A 121 -15.43 12.32 -5.91
N TYR A 122 -14.95 13.45 -6.42
CA TYR A 122 -13.55 13.87 -6.34
C TYR A 122 -13.52 15.29 -5.74
N ALA A 123 -12.67 15.52 -4.76
CA ALA A 123 -12.54 16.82 -4.11
C ALA A 123 -11.07 17.16 -3.87
N THR A 124 -10.74 18.44 -3.96
CA THR A 124 -9.39 18.96 -3.74
C THR A 124 -9.40 20.24 -2.91
N ASP A 125 -8.49 20.34 -1.96
CA ASP A 125 -8.05 21.57 -1.30
C ASP A 125 -6.67 21.93 -1.84
N THR A 126 -6.53 23.07 -2.51
CA THR A 126 -5.30 23.49 -3.21
C THR A 126 -4.49 24.50 -2.41
N ASP A 127 -5.11 25.18 -1.45
CA ASP A 127 -4.44 26.19 -0.62
C ASP A 127 -4.20 25.75 0.83
N ASN A 128 -4.57 24.50 1.16
CA ASN A 128 -4.31 23.79 2.40
C ASN A 128 -4.88 24.59 3.59
N ASP A 129 -6.08 25.14 3.44
CA ASP A 129 -6.77 25.87 4.50
C ASP A 129 -7.78 25.00 5.26
N GLY A 130 -7.96 23.75 4.83
CA GLY A 130 -8.85 22.76 5.38
C GLY A 130 -10.26 22.78 4.77
N TRP A 131 -10.51 23.63 3.78
CA TRP A 131 -11.74 23.69 3.00
C TRP A 131 -11.52 23.25 1.56
N VAL A 132 -12.51 22.56 1.02
CA VAL A 132 -12.46 22.07 -0.36
C VAL A 132 -12.63 23.23 -1.33
N ASP A 133 -11.59 23.50 -2.11
CA ASP A 133 -11.61 24.46 -3.22
C ASP A 133 -12.47 23.99 -4.39
N THR A 134 -12.33 22.72 -4.77
CA THR A 134 -13.05 22.17 -5.93
C THR A 134 -13.57 20.78 -5.68
N THR A 135 -14.75 20.49 -6.23
CA THR A 135 -15.31 19.14 -6.21
C THR A 135 -15.98 18.81 -7.53
N GLU A 136 -15.80 17.58 -7.97
CA GLU A 136 -16.46 16.97 -9.10
C GLU A 136 -17.31 15.81 -8.60
N ALA A 137 -18.48 15.60 -9.19
CA ALA A 137 -19.37 14.51 -8.82
C ALA A 137 -20.03 13.87 -10.04
N ASP A 138 -20.29 12.57 -9.97
CA ASP A 138 -21.20 11.85 -10.85
C ASP A 138 -22.59 11.86 -10.20
N THR A 139 -23.55 12.55 -10.82
CA THR A 139 -24.90 12.67 -10.25
C THR A 139 -25.90 11.70 -10.86
N ASP A 140 -25.55 11.02 -11.95
CA ASP A 140 -26.42 10.07 -12.64
C ASP A 140 -25.96 8.61 -12.59
N GLY A 141 -24.77 8.36 -12.04
CA GLY A 141 -24.21 7.03 -11.75
C GLY A 141 -23.87 6.29 -13.03
N ASP A 142 -23.34 7.00 -14.03
CA ASP A 142 -22.90 6.41 -15.30
C ASP A 142 -21.38 6.16 -15.37
N GLY A 143 -20.67 6.50 -14.29
CA GLY A 143 -19.24 6.36 -14.09
C GLY A 143 -18.44 7.55 -14.62
N PHE A 144 -19.11 8.64 -15.01
CA PHE A 144 -18.47 9.87 -15.46
C PHE A 144 -18.94 11.06 -14.63
N LEU A 145 -17.96 11.80 -14.09
CA LEU A 145 -18.22 13.05 -13.39
C LEU A 145 -18.94 14.03 -14.33
N ASP A 146 -20.11 14.49 -13.90
CA ASP A 146 -21.02 15.33 -14.69
C ASP A 146 -21.23 16.72 -14.09
N THR A 147 -20.75 16.92 -12.86
CA THR A 147 -20.93 18.13 -12.07
C THR A 147 -19.59 18.61 -11.55
N TYR A 148 -19.38 19.93 -11.59
CA TYR A 148 -18.22 20.62 -11.02
C TYR A 148 -18.69 21.77 -10.12
N ALA A 149 -18.11 21.88 -8.94
CA ALA A 149 -18.29 23.00 -8.03
C ALA A 149 -16.95 23.56 -7.56
N ALA A 150 -16.92 24.87 -7.27
CA ALA A 150 -15.73 25.56 -6.80
C ALA A 150 -16.06 26.65 -5.78
N ASP A 151 -15.28 26.67 -4.70
CA ASP A 151 -15.19 27.72 -3.70
C ASP A 151 -14.10 28.67 -4.20
N THR A 152 -14.48 29.91 -4.50
CA THR A 152 -13.56 30.87 -5.11
C THR A 152 -12.99 31.86 -4.11
N ASP A 153 -13.56 31.92 -2.91
CA ASP A 153 -13.14 32.86 -1.87
C ASP A 153 -12.62 32.21 -0.58
N GLY A 154 -12.59 30.87 -0.53
CA GLY A 154 -11.96 30.06 0.51
C GLY A 154 -12.70 30.16 1.84
N ASP A 155 -14.04 30.21 1.79
CA ASP A 155 -14.88 30.36 2.99
C ASP A 155 -15.61 29.08 3.41
N GLY A 156 -15.40 28.00 2.67
CA GLY A 156 -16.00 26.69 2.85
C GLY A 156 -17.36 26.56 2.16
N THR A 157 -17.74 27.50 1.29
CA THR A 157 -18.98 27.44 0.53
C THR A 157 -18.74 27.57 -0.97
N PHE A 158 -19.48 26.80 -1.77
CA PHE A 158 -19.31 26.83 -3.22
C PHE A 158 -20.10 27.98 -3.87
N GLU A 159 -19.42 28.89 -4.56
CA GLU A 159 -20.05 29.95 -5.37
C GLU A 159 -20.44 29.44 -6.76
N THR A 160 -19.66 28.50 -7.27
CA THR A 160 -19.81 27.97 -8.62
C THR A 160 -20.30 26.54 -8.55
N VAL A 161 -21.37 26.24 -9.27
CA VAL A 161 -21.83 24.87 -9.53
C VAL A 161 -22.31 24.81 -10.98
N GLN A 162 -21.77 23.87 -11.76
CA GLN A 162 -22.12 23.68 -13.16
C GLN A 162 -22.08 22.21 -13.55
N ALA A 163 -22.86 21.85 -14.57
CA ALA A 163 -22.70 20.58 -15.25
C ALA A 163 -21.57 20.70 -16.29
N ILE A 164 -20.79 19.63 -16.47
CA ILE A 164 -19.62 19.55 -17.37
C ILE A 164 -19.85 18.69 -18.61
#